data_AF-A0A5M6D9N1-F1
#
_entry.id   AF-A0A5M6D9N1-F1
#
_cell.length_a   1.000
_cell.length_b   1.000
_cell.length_c   1.000
_cell.angle_alpha   90.00
_cell.angle_beta   90.00
_cell.angle_gamma   90.00
#
_symmetry.space_group_name_H-M   'P 1'
#
loop_
_entity.id
_entity.type
_entity.pdbx_description
1 polymer ?
#
loop_
_entity_poly.entity_id
_entity_poly.type
_entity_poly.pdbx_seq_one_letter_code
_entity_poly.pdbx_strand_id
1 'polypeptide(L)'
;MMKKPDKQKGLLLVFIETQRQRWFVAAIKLSGELVPLLRSEEGNLEDYLSSEFEEQVTFLRHRLAGVLQRGCDRLWGRAIKPTQFVLVADQDFDPQTPELTSAVAEHFVEWMINPPVVFLKEDAVGAADDSVQFDRVAGEIDAQDQEILKAAFSQLADSIVNESLWELVPNKPSS
;
A
#
# COMPACT_ATOMS: atom_id res chain seq x y z
N MET A 1 1.85 23.55 29.90
CA MET A 1 1.27 22.98 28.67
C MET A 1 2.44 22.55 27.78
N MET A 2 2.83 21.27 27.80
CA MET A 2 3.95 20.78 26.98
C MET A 2 3.51 20.83 25.51
N LYS A 3 4.28 21.53 24.67
CA LYS A 3 4.14 21.46 23.20
C LYS A 3 4.32 19.99 22.81
N LYS A 4 3.30 19.36 22.22
CA LYS A 4 3.49 18.06 21.56
C LYS A 4 4.63 18.25 20.54
N PRO A 5 5.65 17.37 20.50
CA PRO A 5 6.66 17.44 19.47
C PRO A 5 5.97 17.39 18.10
N ASP A 6 6.42 18.25 17.19
CA ASP A 6 5.81 18.34 15.87
C ASP A 6 6.07 17.03 15.12
N LYS A 7 5.02 16.42 14.57
CA LYS A 7 5.15 15.15 13.87
C LYS A 7 5.73 15.39 12.49
N GLN A 8 6.71 14.57 12.11
CA GLN A 8 7.23 14.61 10.75
C GLN A 8 6.13 14.17 9.78
N LYS A 9 5.93 14.90 8.68
CA LYS A 9 4.99 14.50 7.61
C LYS A 9 5.61 13.41 6.73
N GLY A 10 4.76 12.58 6.14
CA GLY A 10 5.17 11.56 5.17
C GLY A 10 3.98 10.84 4.56
N LEU A 11 4.25 9.95 3.61
CA LEU A 11 3.26 9.08 2.98
C LEU A 11 3.20 7.74 3.71
N LEU A 12 2.04 7.09 3.70
CA LEU A 12 1.91 5.67 4.06
C LEU A 12 1.74 4.88 2.76
N LEU A 13 2.74 4.05 2.45
CA LEU A 13 2.69 3.14 1.32
C LEU A 13 2.17 1.78 1.78
N VAL A 14 1.19 1.25 1.04
CA VAL A 14 0.81 -0.16 1.07
C VAL A 14 1.11 -0.74 -0.30
N PHE A 15 2.11 -1.63 -0.37
CA PHE A 15 2.44 -2.38 -1.58
C PHE A 15 1.81 -3.76 -1.51
N ILE A 16 1.14 -4.17 -2.58
CA ILE A 16 0.37 -5.40 -2.69
C ILE A 16 1.05 -6.24 -3.77
N GLU A 17 1.64 -7.36 -3.34
CA GLU A 17 2.23 -8.35 -4.24
C GLU A 17 1.18 -9.43 -4.49
N THR A 18 0.41 -9.25 -5.56
CA THR A 18 -0.75 -10.09 -5.87
C THR A 18 -0.33 -11.52 -6.20
N GLN A 19 0.81 -11.75 -6.85
CA GLN A 19 1.25 -13.12 -7.19
C GLN A 19 1.47 -13.99 -5.95
N ARG A 20 1.98 -13.39 -4.86
CA ARG A 20 2.20 -14.07 -3.58
C ARG A 20 1.09 -13.84 -2.57
N GLN A 21 0.06 -13.10 -2.97
CA GLN A 21 -1.10 -12.75 -2.14
C GLN A 21 -0.67 -12.18 -0.78
N ARG A 22 0.32 -11.28 -0.77
CA ARG A 22 0.85 -10.64 0.44
C ARG A 22 0.94 -9.12 0.27
N TRP A 23 1.15 -8.44 1.39
CA TRP A 23 1.29 -6.99 1.40
C TRP A 23 2.45 -6.53 2.28
N PHE A 24 2.93 -5.34 1.98
CA PHE A 24 3.97 -4.61 2.70
C PHE A 24 3.45 -3.22 3.06
N VAL A 25 3.82 -2.72 4.23
CA VAL A 25 3.52 -1.35 4.66
C VAL A 25 4.80 -0.65 5.01
N ALA A 26 5.03 0.50 4.37
CA ALA A 26 6.19 1.35 4.61
C ALA A 26 5.76 2.80 4.83
N ALA A 27 6.55 3.55 5.60
CA ALA A 27 6.46 5.00 5.58
C ALA A 27 7.40 5.54 4.50
N ILE A 28 7.00 6.60 3.82
CA ILE A 28 7.91 7.39 2.98
C ILE A 28 7.99 8.77 3.61
N LYS A 29 9.17 9.13 4.14
CA LYS A 29 9.39 10.49 4.62
C LYS A 29 9.42 11.45 3.43
N LEU A 30 9.07 12.72 3.64
CA LEU A 30 9.17 13.74 2.57
C LEU A 30 10.61 13.98 2.06
N SER A 31 11.62 13.42 2.72
CA SER A 31 13.01 13.36 2.25
C SER A 31 13.27 12.26 1.21
N GLY A 32 12.28 11.41 0.89
CA GLY A 32 12.42 10.25 0.01
C GLY A 32 12.94 8.97 0.69
N GLU A 33 13.17 9.01 2.01
CA GLU A 33 13.61 7.83 2.77
C GLU A 33 12.42 6.87 2.98
N LEU A 34 12.57 5.62 2.51
CA LEU A 34 11.65 4.53 2.78
C LEU A 34 11.95 3.91 4.14
N VAL A 35 10.90 3.72 4.95
CA VAL A 35 10.99 3.10 6.26
C VAL A 35 10.08 1.88 6.29
N PRO A 36 10.63 0.65 6.19
CA PRO A 36 9.89 -0.58 6.35
C PRO A 36 9.16 -0.64 7.71
N LEU A 37 7.87 -1.00 7.69
CA LEU A 37 7.06 -1.12 8.90
C LEU A 37 6.59 -2.56 9.10
N LEU A 38 5.77 -3.06 8.18
CA LEU A 38 5.06 -4.33 8.32
C LEU A 38 5.12 -5.12 7.02
N ARG A 39 5.11 -6.45 7.12
CA ARG A 39 4.82 -7.35 6.01
C ARG A 39 3.83 -8.41 6.47
N SER A 40 2.99 -8.93 5.58
CA SER A 40 2.26 -10.15 5.87
C SER A 40 3.06 -11.39 5.51
N GLU A 41 2.59 -12.54 6.00
CA GLU A 41 2.92 -13.83 5.39
C GLU A 41 2.37 -13.91 3.95
N GLU A 42 2.94 -14.82 3.17
CA GLU A 42 2.39 -15.23 1.86
C GLU A 42 0.99 -15.83 2.05
N GLY A 43 0.12 -15.66 1.05
CA GLY A 43 -1.26 -16.14 1.11
C GLY A 43 -2.20 -15.31 2.01
N ASN A 44 -1.75 -14.20 2.63
CA ASN A 44 -2.63 -13.39 3.50
C ASN A 44 -3.89 -12.85 2.81
N LEU A 45 -3.85 -12.76 1.48
CA LEU A 45 -4.94 -12.32 0.63
C LEU A 45 -5.64 -13.48 -0.11
N GLU A 46 -5.28 -14.74 0.08
CA GLU A 46 -5.76 -15.83 -0.80
C GLU A 46 -7.27 -16.10 -0.73
N ASP A 47 -7.92 -15.77 0.39
CA ASP A 47 -9.32 -16.15 0.67
C ASP A 47 -10.33 -15.58 -0.36
N TYR A 48 -10.03 -14.50 -1.09
CA TYR A 48 -10.97 -13.96 -2.08
C TYR A 48 -10.95 -14.73 -3.41
N LEU A 49 -9.91 -15.51 -3.71
CA LEU A 49 -9.73 -16.08 -5.06
C LEU A 49 -10.86 -17.05 -5.46
N SER A 50 -11.54 -17.67 -4.49
CA SER A 50 -12.65 -18.60 -4.72
C SER A 50 -14.04 -18.00 -4.50
N SER A 51 -14.13 -16.72 -4.18
CA SER A 51 -15.37 -16.03 -3.87
C SER A 51 -15.97 -15.35 -5.10
N GLU A 52 -17.28 -15.09 -5.06
CA GLU A 52 -17.97 -14.28 -6.06
C GLU A 52 -17.56 -12.80 -5.95
N PHE A 53 -17.67 -12.04 -7.05
CA PHE A 53 -17.17 -10.67 -7.16
C PHE A 53 -17.46 -9.75 -5.95
N GLU A 54 -18.71 -9.68 -5.51
CA GLU A 54 -19.11 -8.83 -4.37
C GLU A 54 -18.44 -9.24 -3.05
N GLU A 55 -18.23 -10.54 -2.85
CA GLU A 55 -17.51 -11.07 -1.71
C GLU A 55 -16.01 -10.76 -1.82
N GLN A 56 -15.43 -10.82 -3.03
CA GLN A 56 -14.05 -10.43 -3.28
C GLN A 56 -13.81 -8.96 -2.94
N VAL A 57 -14.67 -8.07 -3.44
CA VAL A 57 -14.63 -6.64 -3.13
C VAL A 57 -14.74 -6.41 -1.63
N THR A 58 -15.69 -7.07 -0.97
CA THR A 58 -15.90 -6.94 0.47
C THR A 58 -14.69 -7.43 1.26
N PHE A 59 -14.11 -8.57 0.90
CA PHE A 59 -12.92 -9.13 1.53
C PHE A 59 -11.74 -8.18 1.40
N LEU A 60 -11.41 -7.75 0.18
CA LEU A 60 -10.25 -6.90 -0.10
C LEU A 60 -10.38 -5.55 0.62
N ARG A 61 -11.56 -4.93 0.59
CA ARG A 61 -11.85 -3.69 1.33
C ARG A 61 -11.60 -3.87 2.83
N HIS A 62 -12.18 -4.91 3.43
CA HIS A 62 -12.03 -5.16 4.86
C HIS A 62 -10.56 -5.43 5.22
N ARG A 63 -9.88 -6.25 4.43
CA ARG A 63 -8.49 -6.63 4.64
C ARG A 63 -7.56 -5.43 4.54
N LEU A 64 -7.62 -4.67 3.45
CA LEU A 64 -6.76 -3.52 3.19
C LEU A 64 -7.03 -2.34 4.15
N ALA A 65 -8.29 -2.15 4.59
CA ALA A 65 -8.59 -1.20 5.66
C ALA A 65 -7.87 -1.58 6.96
N GLY A 66 -7.84 -2.87 7.30
CA GLY A 66 -7.07 -3.38 8.43
C GLY A 66 -5.56 -3.19 8.28
N VAL A 67 -5.03 -3.31 7.06
CA VAL A 67 -3.61 -3.02 6.75
C VAL A 67 -3.28 -1.56 7.01
N LEU A 68 -4.10 -0.64 6.49
CA LEU A 68 -3.92 0.81 6.68
C LEU A 68 -3.99 1.21 8.15
N GLN A 69 -4.93 0.63 8.91
CA GLN A 69 -5.02 0.87 10.35
C GLN A 69 -3.72 0.48 11.06
N ARG A 70 -3.18 -0.72 10.80
CA ARG A 70 -1.90 -1.18 11.38
C ARG A 70 -0.73 -0.29 10.95
N GLY A 71 -0.73 0.15 9.70
CA GLY A 71 0.26 1.10 9.18
C GLY A 71 0.23 2.41 9.97
N CYS A 72 -0.96 2.98 10.18
CA CYS A 72 -1.15 4.20 10.97
C CYS A 72 -0.67 4.03 12.42
N ASP A 73 -0.95 2.88 13.05
CA ASP A 73 -0.47 2.56 14.40
C ASP A 73 1.08 2.59 14.46
N ARG A 74 1.76 2.07 13.43
CA ARG A 74 3.23 2.08 13.34
C ARG A 74 3.79 3.47 13.03
N LEU A 75 3.13 4.27 12.20
CA LEU A 75 3.50 5.68 11.99
C LEU A 75 3.41 6.48 13.30
N TRP A 76 2.35 6.23 14.08
CA TRP A 76 2.14 6.92 15.35
C TRP A 76 3.32 6.67 16.31
N GLY A 77 3.76 5.42 16.45
CA GLY A 77 4.94 5.06 17.25
C GLY A 77 6.25 5.69 16.78
N ARG A 78 6.34 6.06 15.49
CA ARG A 78 7.50 6.73 14.88
C ARG A 78 7.36 8.25 14.78
N ALA A 79 6.32 8.84 15.39
CA ALA A 79 6.01 10.28 15.32
C ALA A 79 5.87 10.83 13.87
N ILE A 80 5.43 9.98 12.94
CA ILE A 80 5.11 10.37 11.55
C ILE A 80 3.60 10.64 11.44
N LYS A 81 3.23 11.71 10.75
CA LYS A 81 1.85 12.04 10.39
C LYS A 81 1.65 11.77 8.90
N PRO A 82 0.78 10.82 8.51
CA PRO A 82 0.49 10.58 7.11
C PRO A 82 -0.18 11.81 6.49
N THR A 83 0.31 12.26 5.34
CA THR A 83 -0.32 13.30 4.52
C THR A 83 -1.13 12.72 3.37
N GLN A 84 -0.81 11.50 2.95
CA GLN A 84 -1.52 10.73 1.94
C GLN A 84 -1.33 9.23 2.19
N PHE A 85 -2.31 8.43 1.78
CA PHE A 85 -2.21 6.98 1.68
C PHE A 85 -2.01 6.59 0.22
N VAL A 86 -0.98 5.79 -0.05
CA VAL A 86 -0.63 5.33 -1.38
C VAL A 86 -0.77 3.81 -1.38
N LEU A 87 -1.75 3.30 -2.11
CA LEU A 87 -1.90 1.86 -2.33
C LEU A 87 -1.35 1.55 -3.72
N VAL A 88 -0.45 0.57 -3.81
CA VAL A 88 0.16 0.13 -5.07
C VAL A 88 -0.01 -1.37 -5.19
N ALA A 89 -0.63 -1.83 -6.28
CA ALA A 89 -0.64 -3.25 -6.65
C ALA A 89 0.37 -3.49 -7.79
N ASP A 90 1.09 -4.61 -7.75
CA ASP A 90 2.00 -5.02 -8.83
C ASP A 90 1.26 -5.36 -10.14
N GLN A 91 0.01 -5.82 -10.04
CA GLN A 91 -0.89 -6.12 -11.15
C GLN A 91 -2.35 -6.08 -10.66
N ASP A 92 -3.32 -6.45 -11.52
CA ASP A 92 -4.70 -6.61 -11.09
C ASP A 92 -4.85 -7.76 -10.09
N PHE A 93 -5.77 -7.62 -9.12
CA PHE A 93 -6.03 -8.66 -8.10
C PHE A 93 -6.44 -10.00 -8.76
N ASP A 94 -7.30 -9.91 -9.76
CA ASP A 94 -7.67 -11.03 -10.62
C ASP A 94 -7.49 -10.62 -12.09
N PRO A 95 -6.54 -11.23 -12.83
CA PRO A 95 -6.35 -10.97 -14.26
C PRO A 95 -7.57 -11.27 -15.13
N GLN A 96 -8.48 -12.14 -14.67
CA GLN A 96 -9.73 -12.44 -15.38
C GLN A 96 -10.83 -11.43 -15.09
N THR A 97 -10.68 -10.65 -14.02
CA THR A 97 -11.67 -9.66 -13.55
C THR A 97 -11.00 -8.33 -13.18
N PRO A 98 -10.44 -7.57 -14.16
CA PRO A 98 -9.74 -6.31 -13.87
C PRO A 98 -10.61 -5.26 -13.15
N GLU A 99 -11.93 -5.34 -13.31
CA GLU A 99 -12.89 -4.46 -12.62
C GLU A 99 -12.82 -4.59 -11.10
N LEU A 100 -12.32 -5.72 -10.58
CA LEU A 100 -12.12 -5.93 -9.15
C LEU A 100 -11.14 -4.91 -8.57
N THR A 101 -10.02 -4.67 -9.25
CA THR A 101 -9.02 -3.67 -8.84
C THR A 101 -9.64 -2.28 -8.81
N SER A 102 -10.36 -1.89 -9.85
CA SER A 102 -11.03 -0.60 -9.93
C SER A 102 -12.08 -0.42 -8.83
N ALA A 103 -12.94 -1.42 -8.60
CA ALA A 103 -13.97 -1.36 -7.57
C ALA A 103 -13.39 -1.21 -6.16
N VAL A 104 -12.28 -1.90 -5.86
CA VAL A 104 -11.57 -1.76 -4.57
C VAL A 104 -10.92 -0.38 -4.46
N ALA A 105 -10.27 0.09 -5.53
CA ALA A 105 -9.59 1.37 -5.58
C ALA A 105 -10.55 2.56 -5.38
N GLU A 106 -11.65 2.58 -6.14
CA GLU A 106 -12.70 3.60 -6.05
C GLU A 106 -13.28 3.67 -4.65
N HIS A 107 -13.55 2.52 -4.03
CA HIS A 107 -14.06 2.48 -2.67
C HIS A 107 -13.14 3.22 -1.67
N PHE A 108 -11.82 3.00 -1.74
CA PHE A 108 -10.92 3.67 -0.80
C PHE A 108 -10.85 5.18 -1.02
N VAL A 109 -10.87 5.62 -2.28
CA VAL A 109 -10.83 7.05 -2.64
C VAL A 109 -12.10 7.76 -2.22
N GLU A 110 -13.27 7.13 -2.40
CA GLU A 110 -14.55 7.70 -2.01
C GLU A 110 -14.68 7.87 -0.49
N TRP A 111 -14.20 6.89 0.29
CA TRP A 111 -14.47 6.82 1.72
C TRP A 111 -13.36 7.40 2.60
N MET A 112 -12.13 7.57 2.09
CA MET A 112 -11.01 8.13 2.86
C MET A 112 -10.57 9.50 2.34
N ILE A 113 -11.01 10.55 3.04
CA ILE A 113 -10.83 11.96 2.62
C ILE A 113 -9.63 12.62 3.34
N ASN A 114 -9.24 12.15 4.52
CA ASN A 114 -8.17 12.78 5.31
C ASN A 114 -7.45 11.77 6.24
N PRO A 115 -6.28 11.24 5.83
CA PRO A 115 -5.55 11.55 4.60
C PRO A 115 -6.26 11.07 3.31
N PRO A 116 -6.10 11.77 2.18
CA PRO A 116 -6.59 11.30 0.89
C PRO A 116 -5.84 10.03 0.44
N VAL A 117 -6.48 9.28 -0.46
CA VAL A 117 -5.93 8.06 -1.03
C VAL A 117 -5.65 8.24 -2.51
N VAL A 118 -4.54 7.64 -2.95
CA VAL A 118 -4.34 7.28 -4.35
C VAL A 118 -4.15 5.77 -4.44
N PHE A 119 -4.76 5.16 -5.45
CA PHE A 119 -4.54 3.77 -5.80
C PHE A 119 -3.84 3.70 -7.16
N LEU A 120 -2.72 3.01 -7.19
CA LEU A 120 -1.84 2.87 -8.33
C LEU A 120 -1.65 1.38 -8.65
N LYS A 121 -1.32 1.11 -9.91
CA LYS A 121 -0.85 -0.18 -10.39
C LYS A 121 0.54 0.01 -10.99
N GLU A 122 1.46 -0.91 -10.73
CA GLU A 122 2.77 -0.89 -11.38
C GLU A 122 2.61 -1.18 -12.87
N ASP A 123 3.18 -0.32 -13.72
CA ASP A 123 3.19 -0.54 -15.17
C ASP A 123 4.46 -1.31 -15.57
N ALA A 124 4.29 -2.61 -15.83
CA ALA A 124 5.38 -3.48 -16.31
C ALA A 124 5.83 -3.16 -17.75
N VAL A 125 5.04 -2.42 -18.55
CA VAL A 125 5.29 -2.18 -19.98
C VAL A 125 6.11 -0.90 -20.21
N GLY A 126 6.10 0.03 -19.26
CA GLY A 126 6.78 1.34 -19.34
C GLY A 126 8.27 1.36 -18.96
N ALA A 127 8.87 0.24 -18.54
CA ALA A 127 10.22 0.16 -17.97
C ALA A 127 11.39 0.31 -18.98
N ALA A 128 11.20 1.05 -20.07
CA ALA A 128 12.23 1.23 -21.11
C ALA A 128 13.47 2.02 -20.65
N ASP A 129 13.42 2.64 -19.45
CA ASP A 129 14.49 3.49 -18.91
C ASP A 129 14.79 3.23 -17.42
N ASP A 130 14.58 1.99 -16.94
CA ASP A 130 14.73 1.58 -15.52
C ASP A 130 13.95 2.43 -14.50
N SER A 131 13.03 3.28 -14.96
CA SER A 131 12.18 4.11 -14.12
C SER A 131 10.86 3.39 -13.83
N VAL A 132 10.54 3.24 -12.56
CA VAL A 132 9.25 2.67 -12.12
C VAL A 132 8.14 3.62 -12.57
N GLN A 133 7.21 3.09 -13.36
CA GLN A 133 6.00 3.80 -13.79
C GLN A 133 4.78 3.23 -13.07
N PHE A 134 3.83 4.11 -12.80
CA PHE A 134 2.59 3.76 -12.13
C PHE A 134 1.41 4.22 -12.96
N ASP A 135 0.51 3.28 -13.25
CA ASP A 135 -0.82 3.57 -13.76
C ASP A 135 -1.73 3.96 -12.62
N ARG A 136 -2.37 5.11 -12.74
CA ARG A 136 -3.33 5.58 -11.74
C ARG A 136 -4.68 4.91 -11.95
N VAL A 137 -5.11 4.12 -10.97
CA VAL A 137 -6.42 3.45 -10.99
C VAL A 137 -7.50 4.37 -10.43
N ALA A 138 -7.26 4.99 -9.26
CA ALA A 138 -8.19 5.92 -8.64
C ALA A 138 -7.49 6.94 -7.75
N GLY A 139 -8.16 8.07 -7.51
CA GLY A 139 -7.68 9.14 -6.63
C GLY A 139 -6.68 10.07 -7.31
N GLU A 140 -6.10 10.97 -6.52
CA GLU A 140 -5.20 12.01 -7.00
C GLU A 140 -3.93 12.02 -6.15
N ILE A 141 -2.78 12.24 -6.79
CA ILE A 141 -1.48 12.44 -6.17
C ILE A 141 -0.83 13.64 -6.84
N ASP A 142 -0.23 14.53 -6.05
CA ASP A 142 0.48 15.66 -6.63
C ASP A 142 1.85 15.24 -7.18
N ALA A 143 2.40 16.08 -8.06
CA ALA A 143 3.66 15.76 -8.72
C ALA A 143 4.84 15.60 -7.73
N GLN A 144 4.84 16.31 -6.60
CA GLN A 144 5.92 16.22 -5.63
C GLN A 144 5.89 14.88 -4.89
N ASP A 145 4.72 14.48 -4.40
CA ASP A 145 4.52 13.20 -3.72
C ASP A 145 4.71 12.02 -4.70
N GLN A 146 4.37 12.18 -5.98
CA GLN A 146 4.63 11.18 -7.02
C GLN A 146 6.13 10.97 -7.25
N GLU A 147 6.93 12.02 -7.31
CA GLU A 147 8.39 11.89 -7.47
C GLU A 147 9.04 11.30 -6.20
N ILE A 148 8.57 11.67 -5.02
CA ILE A 148 8.98 11.06 -3.75
C ILE A 148 8.67 9.55 -3.74
N LEU A 149 7.47 9.17 -4.19
CA LEU A 149 7.06 7.77 -4.30
C LEU A 149 7.98 6.99 -5.24
N LYS A 150 8.22 7.48 -6.46
CA LYS A 150 9.09 6.81 -7.44
C LYS A 150 10.50 6.57 -6.87
N ALA A 151 11.10 7.59 -6.25
CA ALA A 151 12.43 7.48 -5.65
C ALA A 151 12.48 6.50 -4.47
N ALA A 152 11.41 6.43 -3.67
CA ALA A 152 11.31 5.50 -2.55
C ALA A 152 11.01 4.06 -3.01
N PHE A 153 10.30 3.89 -4.13
CA PHE A 153 9.91 2.56 -4.61
C PHE A 153 11.10 1.72 -5.08
N SER A 154 12.16 2.33 -5.61
CA SER A 154 13.41 1.61 -5.87
C SER A 154 14.02 1.03 -4.58
N GLN A 155 13.93 1.75 -3.46
CA GLN A 155 14.40 1.24 -2.15
C GLN A 155 13.48 0.14 -1.60
N LEU A 156 12.19 0.14 -2.00
CA LEU A 156 11.24 -0.90 -1.59
C LEU A 156 11.64 -2.26 -2.17
N ALA A 157 12.00 -2.33 -3.46
CA ALA A 157 12.41 -3.57 -4.11
C ALA A 157 13.59 -4.23 -3.37
N ASP A 158 14.62 -3.44 -3.02
CA ASP A 158 15.76 -3.90 -2.22
C ASP A 158 15.36 -4.31 -0.79
N SER A 159 14.37 -3.63 -0.21
CA SER A 159 13.92 -3.92 1.15
C SER A 159 13.08 -5.19 1.22
N ILE A 160 12.28 -5.50 0.18
CA ILE A 160 11.41 -6.67 0.13
C ILE A 160 12.21 -7.98 0.23
N VAL A 161 13.39 -8.04 -0.40
CA VAL A 161 14.27 -9.22 -0.32
C VAL A 161 14.92 -9.39 1.06
N ASN A 162 14.99 -8.34 1.88
CA ASN A 162 15.52 -8.42 3.24
C ASN A 162 14.40 -8.44 4.29
N GLU A 163 13.83 -9.63 4.50
CA GLU A 163 12.72 -9.85 5.42
C GLU A 163 12.96 -9.37 6.85
N SER A 164 14.21 -9.31 7.30
CA SER A 164 14.57 -8.89 8.67
C SER A 164 14.29 -7.41 8.96
N LEU A 165 14.09 -6.60 7.91
CA LEU A 165 13.75 -5.19 8.04
C LEU A 165 12.27 -4.96 8.41
N TRP A 166 11.44 -5.99 8.29
CA TRP A 166 10.00 -5.90 8.41
C TRP A 166 9.49 -6.60 9.66
N GLU A 167 8.51 -5.99 10.34
CA GLU A 167 7.73 -6.72 11.33
C GLU A 167 6.72 -7.64 10.62
N LEU A 168 6.74 -8.92 10.95
CA LEU A 168 5.84 -9.91 10.38
C LEU A 168 4.45 -9.85 11.03
N VAL A 169 3.41 -9.81 10.19
CA VAL A 169 2.02 -10.02 10.58
C VAL A 169 1.60 -11.41 10.12
N PRO A 170 1.46 -12.38 11.04
CA PRO A 170 1.11 -13.74 10.67
C PRO A 170 -0.31 -13.85 10.14
N ASN A 171 -0.56 -14.86 9.32
CA ASN A 171 -1.90 -15.23 8.90
C ASN A 171 -2.74 -15.61 10.13
N LYS A 172 -4.05 -15.35 10.06
CA LYS A 172 -4.93 -15.85 11.11
C LYS A 172 -4.91 -17.38 11.02
N PRO A 173 -4.78 -18.10 12.15
CA PRO A 173 -4.87 -19.55 12.12
C PRO A 173 -6.23 -19.95 11.57
N SER A 174 -6.24 -20.78 10.53
CA SER A 174 -7.43 -21.42 9.99
C SER A 174 -8.11 -22.18 11.14
N SER A 175 -9.28 -21.70 11.56
CA SER A 175 -10.08 -22.33 12.62
C SER A 175 -11.03 -23.36 12.01
#